data_AF-W4FU61-F1
#
_entry.id   AF-W4FU61-F1
#
_cell.length_a   1.000
_cell.length_b   1.000
_cell.length_c   1.000
_cell.angle_alpha   90.00
_cell.angle_beta   90.00
_cell.angle_gamma   90.00
#
_symmetry.space_group_name_H-M   'P 1'
#
loop_
_entity.id
_entity.type
_entity.pdbx_description
1 polymer ?
#
loop_
_entity_poly.entity_id
_entity_poly.type
_entity_poly.pdbx_seq_one_letter_code
_entity_poly.pdbx_strand_id
1 'polypeptide(L)'
;MEVFIERAVGKIRKLLSRRDKDKELRESCDEVLSHLKAGTPNLSEETYFAPLFCAILTKHSSKTTCLALDCIEKLLAFGYMRGTAQITSALQAHLQRTLDLHEDTMNMTAKHGILLIDAVVEVICSCQDHSDNDVQLQVLKAVLTAATSTTCAVHEHSLLKSIRASFHIYLVSKSVINQTVAKGSLQRMIASTFQRMETAAAEPSTASTTTSTTTSTPPSTQASTSMYPSVQHLFQLKFVSRPLQTHGVLPDTSTSFPSIWHKDAYLVFRALCRISMRFVVDDAIGDIASDDLPQGDDPYALQSKMISLDLLLAIINQAGNTFHSNDRFLVAIRSYLCVSLLQNCTSIYTQVVELSLRVFVVLITHFKAHLKGEMEIFITNIFLRILDSDNSTFEHKMLVLEVLNHICDDQLILSEIFLNFDCDWDSMDLFKRIVNALAKIAKSKQRDLQYHSSAPVARQLKMQQNEAALVLKGLECLTSTVHSLKKAANFVSITDQGKPTPSGY
;
A
#
# COMPACT_ATOMS: atom_id res chain seq x y z
N MET A 1 26.99 -9.50 -20.92
CA MET A 1 25.70 -10.03 -21.40
C MET A 1 25.86 -11.40 -22.05
N GLU A 2 26.53 -11.50 -23.20
CA GLU A 2 26.59 -12.69 -24.06
C GLU A 2 27.01 -13.99 -23.35
N VAL A 3 28.07 -13.96 -22.55
CA VAL A 3 28.56 -15.14 -21.79
C VAL A 3 27.51 -15.70 -20.83
N PHE A 4 26.71 -14.84 -20.20
CA PHE A 4 25.65 -15.28 -19.29
C PHE A 4 24.53 -15.98 -20.06
N ILE A 5 24.14 -15.41 -21.21
CA ILE A 5 23.08 -15.93 -22.06
C ILE A 5 23.53 -17.25 -22.69
N GLU A 6 24.74 -17.32 -23.24
CA GLU A 6 25.31 -18.55 -23.79
C GLU A 6 25.30 -19.67 -22.76
N ARG A 7 25.71 -19.39 -21.52
CA ARG A 7 25.73 -20.38 -20.44
C ARG A 7 24.33 -20.81 -20.03
N ALA A 8 23.38 -19.88 -19.92
CA ALA A 8 22.01 -20.17 -19.52
C ALA A 8 21.25 -20.94 -20.60
N VAL A 9 21.22 -20.40 -21.83
CA VAL A 9 20.59 -21.01 -23.01
C VAL A 9 21.24 -22.36 -23.32
N GLY A 10 22.57 -22.47 -23.22
CA GLY A 10 23.28 -23.74 -23.39
C GLY A 10 22.91 -24.79 -22.34
N LYS A 11 22.63 -24.39 -21.09
CA LYS A 11 22.11 -25.31 -20.05
C LYS A 11 20.67 -25.71 -20.34
N ILE A 12 19.80 -24.75 -20.72
CA ILE A 12 18.41 -25.03 -21.09
C ILE A 12 18.39 -26.03 -22.24
N ARG A 13 19.13 -25.76 -23.32
CA ARG A 13 19.22 -26.62 -24.50
C ARG A 13 19.63 -28.07 -24.22
N LYS A 14 20.51 -28.29 -23.22
CA LYS A 14 20.94 -29.62 -22.77
C LYS A 14 19.87 -30.39 -21.99
N LEU A 15 18.90 -29.70 -21.39
CA LEU A 15 17.79 -30.31 -20.66
C LEU A 15 16.60 -30.68 -21.57
N LEU A 16 16.57 -30.17 -22.80
CA LEU A 16 15.48 -30.39 -23.74
C LEU A 16 15.57 -31.76 -24.40
N SER A 17 14.42 -32.41 -24.55
CA SER A 17 14.31 -33.69 -25.24
C SER A 17 14.10 -33.49 -26.74
N ARG A 18 14.27 -34.56 -27.54
CA ARG A 18 13.97 -34.52 -28.99
C ARG A 18 12.47 -34.58 -29.32
N ARG A 19 11.59 -34.53 -28.32
CA ARG A 19 10.13 -34.57 -28.50
C ARG A 19 9.64 -33.29 -29.20
N ASP A 20 8.49 -33.41 -29.87
CA ASP A 20 7.89 -32.29 -30.61
C ASP A 20 7.51 -31.12 -29.71
N LYS A 21 7.09 -31.39 -28.47
CA LYS A 21 6.80 -30.34 -27.49
C LYS A 21 7.98 -29.41 -27.21
N ASP A 22 9.23 -29.90 -27.29
CA ASP A 22 10.42 -29.09 -27.02
C ASP A 22 11.03 -28.53 -28.32
N LYS A 23 10.39 -28.74 -29.48
CA LYS A 23 10.94 -28.37 -30.79
C LYS A 23 11.17 -26.87 -30.91
N GLU A 24 10.14 -26.06 -30.64
CA GLU A 24 10.20 -24.60 -30.73
C GLU A 24 11.31 -24.02 -29.83
N LEU A 25 11.35 -24.47 -28.57
CA LEU A 25 12.37 -24.03 -27.62
C LEU A 25 13.79 -24.46 -28.01
N ARG A 26 13.95 -25.67 -28.59
CA ARG A 26 15.25 -26.13 -29.12
C ARG A 26 15.71 -25.27 -30.28
N GLU A 27 14.83 -24.98 -31.23
CA GLU A 27 15.11 -24.15 -32.40
C GLU A 27 15.52 -22.73 -31.97
N SER A 28 14.77 -22.13 -31.05
CA SER A 28 15.08 -20.80 -30.51
C SER A 28 16.42 -20.77 -29.75
N CYS A 29 16.73 -21.82 -28.99
CA CYS A 29 18.04 -21.95 -28.33
C CYS A 29 19.19 -22.11 -29.35
N ASP A 30 19.01 -22.93 -30.39
CA ASP A 30 20.03 -23.18 -31.41
C ASP A 30 20.31 -21.91 -32.24
N GLU A 31 19.27 -21.14 -32.56
CA GLU A 31 19.36 -19.83 -33.22
C GLU A 31 20.23 -18.85 -32.42
N VAL A 32 19.89 -18.59 -31.16
CA VAL A 32 20.65 -17.63 -30.32
C VAL A 32 22.09 -18.09 -30.09
N LEU A 33 22.31 -19.39 -29.85
CA LEU A 33 23.67 -19.94 -29.70
C LEU A 33 24.48 -19.84 -30.99
N SER A 34 23.84 -19.91 -32.16
CA SER A 34 24.52 -19.71 -33.45
C SER A 34 24.97 -18.26 -33.63
N HIS A 35 24.11 -17.29 -33.30
CA HIS A 35 24.44 -15.86 -33.36
C HIS A 35 25.59 -15.49 -32.42
N LEU A 36 25.56 -16.03 -31.19
CA LEU A 36 26.61 -15.83 -30.19
C LEU A 36 27.95 -16.40 -30.65
N LYS A 37 27.97 -17.61 -31.22
CA LYS A 37 29.19 -18.22 -31.76
C LYS A 37 29.75 -17.49 -32.97
N ALA A 38 28.86 -16.95 -33.82
CA ALA A 38 29.25 -16.18 -35.00
C ALA A 38 29.75 -14.77 -34.65
N GLY A 39 29.57 -14.30 -33.41
CA GLY A 39 29.91 -12.93 -33.02
C GLY A 39 29.07 -11.90 -33.79
N THR A 40 27.78 -12.18 -34.00
CA THR A 40 26.90 -11.33 -34.81
C THR A 40 26.83 -9.92 -34.19
N PRO A 41 27.29 -8.86 -34.89
CA PRO A 41 27.24 -7.52 -34.34
C PRO A 41 25.80 -7.00 -34.27
N ASN A 42 25.49 -6.20 -33.23
CA ASN A 42 24.21 -5.50 -33.05
C ASN A 42 22.96 -6.41 -33.01
N LEU A 43 23.06 -7.59 -32.39
CA LEU A 43 21.90 -8.43 -32.15
C LEU A 43 20.87 -7.70 -31.26
N SER A 44 19.59 -7.78 -31.63
CA SER A 44 18.54 -7.11 -30.87
C SER A 44 18.41 -7.70 -29.46
N GLU A 45 18.06 -6.88 -28.46
CA GLU A 45 17.78 -7.38 -27.11
C GLU A 45 16.70 -8.48 -27.17
N GLU A 46 15.65 -8.30 -27.98
CA GLU A 46 14.56 -9.26 -28.16
C GLU A 46 15.04 -10.66 -28.57
N THR A 47 16.02 -10.74 -29.48
CA THR A 47 16.58 -12.03 -29.95
C THR A 47 17.19 -12.83 -28.81
N TYR A 48 17.89 -12.18 -27.88
CA TYR A 48 18.46 -12.85 -26.72
C TYR A 48 17.41 -13.39 -25.75
N PHE A 49 16.24 -12.74 -25.66
CA PHE A 49 15.15 -13.11 -24.76
C PHE A 49 14.22 -14.18 -25.33
N ALA A 50 14.18 -14.37 -26.66
CA ALA A 50 13.31 -15.36 -27.31
C ALA A 50 13.37 -16.78 -26.69
N PRO A 51 14.55 -17.41 -26.49
CA PRO A 51 14.61 -18.73 -25.86
C PRO A 51 14.25 -18.71 -24.37
N LEU A 52 14.48 -17.59 -23.69
CA LEU A 52 14.14 -17.43 -22.27
C LEU A 52 12.62 -17.32 -22.09
N PHE A 53 11.96 -16.54 -22.94
CA PHE A 53 10.50 -16.42 -22.97
C PHE A 53 9.85 -17.75 -23.31
N CYS A 54 10.32 -18.43 -24.36
CA CYS A 54 9.81 -19.74 -24.71
C CYS A 54 9.97 -20.76 -23.56
N ALA A 55 11.11 -20.74 -22.84
CA ALA A 55 11.33 -21.61 -21.68
C ALA A 55 10.36 -21.36 -20.51
N ILE A 56 9.95 -20.10 -20.31
CA ILE A 56 9.03 -19.71 -19.24
C ILE A 56 7.58 -19.99 -19.64
N LEU A 57 7.18 -19.57 -20.84
CA LEU A 57 5.80 -19.63 -21.32
C LEU A 57 5.31 -21.06 -21.58
N THR A 58 6.20 -21.93 -22.06
CA THR A 58 5.85 -23.34 -22.28
C THR A 58 5.62 -24.12 -20.98
N LYS A 59 6.21 -23.67 -19.85
CA LYS A 59 6.09 -24.30 -18.53
C LYS A 59 6.35 -25.82 -18.53
N HIS A 60 7.15 -26.33 -19.48
CA HIS A 60 7.36 -27.77 -19.65
C HIS A 60 8.21 -28.41 -18.54
N SER A 61 9.09 -27.65 -17.90
CA SER A 61 9.94 -28.11 -16.80
C SER A 61 10.26 -26.97 -15.84
N SER A 62 9.99 -27.15 -14.53
CA SER A 62 10.37 -26.18 -13.50
C SER A 62 11.85 -25.81 -13.59
N LYS A 63 12.71 -26.76 -13.95
CA LYS A 63 14.16 -26.55 -14.04
C LYS A 63 14.54 -25.61 -15.18
N THR A 64 13.89 -25.71 -16.34
CA THR A 64 14.14 -24.78 -17.46
C THR A 64 13.56 -23.40 -17.15
N THR A 65 12.39 -23.34 -16.52
CA THR A 65 11.77 -22.10 -16.07
C THR A 65 12.66 -21.37 -15.05
N CYS A 66 13.17 -22.07 -14.03
CA CYS A 66 14.09 -21.49 -13.04
C CYS A 66 15.36 -20.95 -13.70
N LEU A 67 15.98 -21.70 -14.63
CA LEU A 67 17.18 -21.24 -15.34
C LEU A 67 16.91 -20.00 -16.19
N ALA A 68 15.74 -19.92 -16.83
CA ALA A 68 15.36 -18.77 -17.63
C ALA A 68 15.11 -17.54 -16.75
N LEU A 69 14.33 -17.67 -15.68
CA LEU A 69 14.05 -16.57 -14.74
C LEU A 69 15.32 -16.10 -14.00
N ASP A 70 16.25 -17.00 -13.67
CA ASP A 70 17.57 -16.68 -13.09
C ASP A 70 18.46 -15.93 -14.08
N CYS A 71 18.42 -16.31 -15.36
CA CYS A 71 19.12 -15.55 -16.40
C CYS A 71 18.56 -14.13 -16.52
N ILE A 72 17.24 -13.99 -16.62
CA ILE A 72 16.56 -12.68 -16.72
C ILE A 72 16.88 -11.80 -15.50
N GLU A 73 16.78 -12.35 -14.29
CA GLU A 73 17.12 -11.62 -13.06
C GLU A 73 18.56 -11.09 -13.09
N LYS A 74 19.54 -11.91 -13.50
CA LYS A 74 20.93 -11.47 -13.63
C LYS A 74 21.10 -10.38 -14.70
N LEU A 75 20.43 -10.51 -15.84
CA LEU A 75 20.49 -9.49 -16.89
C LEU A 75 19.97 -8.13 -16.39
N LEU A 76 18.91 -8.14 -15.58
CA LEU A 76 18.36 -6.94 -14.94
C LEU A 76 19.29 -6.40 -13.84
N ALA A 77 19.82 -7.27 -12.97
CA ALA A 77 20.66 -6.89 -11.83
C ALA A 77 21.99 -6.25 -12.26
N PHE A 78 22.63 -6.81 -13.30
CA PHE A 78 23.88 -6.28 -13.83
C PHE A 78 23.69 -5.12 -14.82
N GLY A 79 22.44 -4.72 -15.10
CA GLY A 79 22.13 -3.64 -16.05
C GLY A 79 22.52 -3.95 -17.49
N TYR A 80 22.57 -5.23 -17.86
CA TYR A 80 22.83 -5.65 -19.26
C TYR A 80 21.63 -5.43 -20.17
N MET A 81 20.44 -5.24 -19.61
CA MET A 81 19.20 -4.96 -20.34
C MET A 81 18.59 -3.65 -19.84
N ARG A 82 18.28 -2.75 -20.77
CA ARG A 82 17.52 -1.53 -20.48
C ARG A 82 16.05 -1.69 -20.81
N GLY A 83 15.71 -2.47 -21.84
CA GLY A 83 14.33 -2.77 -22.22
C GLY A 83 13.53 -1.58 -22.73
N THR A 84 14.21 -0.52 -23.22
CA THR A 84 13.58 0.72 -23.73
C THR A 84 13.15 0.62 -25.19
N ALA A 85 13.48 -0.47 -25.89
CA ALA A 85 13.05 -0.73 -27.25
C ALA A 85 11.62 -1.28 -27.27
N GLN A 86 10.84 -0.93 -28.28
CA GLN A 86 9.53 -1.54 -28.53
C GLN A 86 9.71 -2.98 -29.03
N ILE A 87 8.84 -3.87 -28.56
CA ILE A 87 8.81 -5.25 -29.05
C ILE A 87 8.26 -5.32 -30.48
N THR A 88 8.65 -6.35 -31.22
CA THR A 88 8.06 -6.62 -32.54
C THR A 88 6.57 -6.96 -32.43
N SER A 89 5.81 -6.65 -33.48
CA SER A 89 4.38 -7.02 -33.57
C SER A 89 4.16 -8.54 -33.50
N ALA A 90 5.13 -9.32 -33.97
CA ALA A 90 5.11 -10.78 -33.88
C ALA A 90 5.20 -11.26 -32.42
N LEU A 91 6.13 -10.70 -31.63
CA LEU A 91 6.26 -11.01 -30.22
C LEU A 91 5.04 -10.52 -29.43
N GLN A 92 4.54 -9.31 -29.71
CA GLN A 92 3.32 -8.81 -29.09
C GLN A 92 2.13 -9.75 -29.31
N ALA A 93 1.89 -10.17 -30.56
CA ALA A 93 0.82 -11.10 -30.89
C ALA A 93 1.01 -12.49 -30.25
N HIS A 94 2.26 -12.96 -30.12
CA HIS A 94 2.56 -14.19 -29.41
C HIS A 94 2.20 -14.08 -27.93
N LEU A 95 2.67 -13.05 -27.23
CA LEU A 95 2.37 -12.83 -25.81
C LEU A 95 0.87 -12.68 -25.57
N GLN A 96 0.19 -11.92 -26.42
CA GLN A 96 -1.25 -11.70 -26.31
C GLN A 96 -2.04 -13.03 -26.38
N ARG A 97 -1.65 -13.92 -27.30
CA ARG A 97 -2.27 -15.25 -27.45
C ARG A 97 -1.93 -16.17 -26.29
N THR A 98 -0.66 -16.20 -25.87
CA THR A 98 -0.17 -17.18 -24.88
C THR A 98 -0.61 -16.84 -23.46
N LEU A 99 -0.77 -15.56 -23.14
CA LEU A 99 -1.10 -15.07 -21.80
C LEU A 99 -2.53 -14.52 -21.69
N ASP A 100 -3.35 -14.71 -22.74
CA ASP A 100 -4.74 -14.23 -22.83
C ASP A 100 -4.88 -12.74 -22.45
N LEU A 101 -4.03 -11.91 -23.04
CA LEU A 101 -3.98 -10.49 -22.72
C LEU A 101 -4.96 -9.72 -23.61
N HIS A 102 -5.72 -8.82 -23.00
CA HIS A 102 -6.60 -7.88 -23.70
C HIS A 102 -5.94 -6.50 -23.79
N GLU A 103 -6.39 -5.67 -24.74
CA GLU A 103 -5.85 -4.30 -24.92
C GLU A 103 -5.93 -3.48 -23.62
N ASP A 104 -6.95 -3.70 -22.79
CA ASP A 104 -7.13 -3.06 -21.49
C ASP A 104 -6.14 -3.54 -20.40
N THR A 105 -5.57 -4.74 -20.59
CA THR A 105 -4.68 -5.42 -19.64
C THR A 105 -3.21 -5.24 -19.98
N MET A 106 -2.86 -4.87 -21.22
CA MET A 106 -1.49 -4.50 -21.55
C MET A 106 -1.24 -3.02 -21.28
N ASN A 107 0.00 -2.67 -20.93
CA ASN A 107 0.44 -1.28 -20.78
C ASN A 107 0.51 -0.60 -22.17
N MET A 108 -0.64 -0.40 -22.81
CA MET A 108 -0.77 0.46 -23.97
C MET A 108 -0.70 1.90 -23.47
N THR A 109 0.51 2.40 -23.18
CA THR A 109 0.71 3.85 -23.15
C THR A 109 0.19 4.36 -24.50
N ALA A 110 -0.90 5.12 -24.49
CA ALA A 110 -1.74 5.46 -25.65
C ALA A 110 -1.03 6.19 -26.82
N LYS A 111 0.30 6.29 -26.80
CA LYS A 111 1.16 6.87 -27.84
C LYS A 111 2.41 6.06 -28.20
N HIS A 112 2.80 5.03 -27.44
CA HIS A 112 4.04 4.27 -27.64
C HIS A 112 3.77 2.79 -27.37
N GLY A 113 4.09 1.91 -28.33
CA GLY A 113 3.88 0.45 -28.22
C GLY A 113 4.61 -0.18 -27.02
N ILE A 114 4.37 -1.48 -26.80
CA ILE A 114 4.88 -2.22 -25.62
C ILE A 114 6.40 -2.21 -25.62
N LEU A 115 7.00 -1.81 -24.50
CA LEU A 115 8.44 -1.88 -24.33
C LEU A 115 8.87 -3.30 -23.97
N LEU A 116 10.10 -3.68 -24.32
CA LEU A 116 10.64 -4.99 -24.00
C LEU A 116 10.64 -5.26 -22.49
N ILE A 117 10.86 -4.24 -21.65
CA ILE A 117 10.75 -4.41 -20.20
C ILE A 117 9.34 -4.80 -19.73
N ASP A 118 8.30 -4.21 -20.33
CA ASP A 118 6.92 -4.56 -19.99
C ASP A 118 6.64 -6.01 -20.36
N ALA A 119 7.10 -6.47 -21.52
CA ALA A 119 7.03 -7.86 -21.94
C ALA A 119 7.82 -8.81 -21.02
N VAL A 120 9.00 -8.40 -20.56
CA VAL A 120 9.80 -9.19 -19.59
C VAL A 120 9.03 -9.37 -18.28
N VAL A 121 8.49 -8.28 -17.73
CA VAL A 121 7.71 -8.32 -16.48
C VAL A 121 6.45 -9.19 -16.65
N GLU A 122 5.78 -9.06 -17.79
CA GLU A 122 4.61 -9.87 -18.15
C GLU A 122 4.93 -11.37 -18.12
N VAL A 123 6.02 -11.78 -18.80
CA VAL A 123 6.47 -13.16 -18.85
C VAL A 123 6.88 -13.69 -17.47
N ILE A 124 7.62 -12.90 -16.67
CA ILE A 124 8.01 -13.27 -15.30
C ILE A 124 6.75 -13.51 -14.44
N CYS A 125 5.80 -12.57 -14.47
CA CYS A 125 4.60 -12.61 -13.63
C CYS A 125 3.66 -13.77 -14.00
N SER A 126 3.72 -14.27 -15.24
CA SER A 126 2.95 -15.45 -15.68
C SER A 126 3.24 -16.73 -14.88
N CYS A 127 4.34 -16.75 -14.12
CA CYS A 127 4.75 -17.86 -13.24
C CYS A 127 4.37 -17.68 -11.76
N GLN A 128 3.61 -16.65 -11.38
CA GLN A 128 3.23 -16.41 -9.98
C GLN A 128 2.47 -17.61 -9.34
N ASP A 129 1.64 -18.29 -10.13
CA ASP A 129 0.79 -19.41 -9.71
C ASP A 129 1.49 -20.79 -9.87
N HIS A 130 2.80 -20.81 -10.11
CA HIS A 130 3.51 -22.05 -10.38
C HIS A 130 3.55 -22.95 -9.13
N SER A 131 3.37 -24.27 -9.30
CA SER A 131 3.31 -25.23 -8.18
C SER A 131 4.65 -25.45 -7.48
N ASP A 132 5.74 -25.23 -8.20
CA ASP A 132 7.12 -25.37 -7.73
C ASP A 132 7.58 -24.13 -6.93
N ASN A 133 8.02 -24.34 -5.69
CA ASN A 133 8.49 -23.29 -4.79
C ASN A 133 9.74 -22.58 -5.31
N ASP A 134 10.64 -23.27 -6.03
CA ASP A 134 11.86 -22.67 -6.56
C ASP A 134 11.54 -21.70 -7.70
N VAL A 135 10.52 -22.02 -8.51
CA VAL A 135 10.03 -21.13 -9.57
C VAL A 135 9.42 -19.87 -8.96
N GLN A 136 8.54 -20.02 -7.96
CA GLN A 136 7.96 -18.88 -7.24
C GLN A 136 9.04 -17.98 -6.61
N LEU A 137 10.06 -18.57 -5.99
CA LEU A 137 11.18 -17.83 -5.41
C LEU A 137 11.93 -17.04 -6.49
N GLN A 138 12.15 -17.63 -7.66
CA GLN A 138 12.83 -16.96 -8.76
C GLN A 138 11.96 -15.85 -9.40
N VAL A 139 10.62 -16.01 -9.42
CA VAL A 139 9.69 -14.92 -9.77
C VAL A 139 9.87 -13.74 -8.82
N LEU A 140 9.84 -13.97 -7.50
CA LEU A 140 10.02 -12.92 -6.48
C LEU A 140 11.35 -12.16 -6.66
N LYS A 141 12.44 -12.90 -6.87
CA LYS A 141 13.77 -12.30 -7.12
C LYS A 141 13.77 -11.45 -8.39
N ALA A 142 13.21 -11.95 -9.48
CA ALA A 142 13.21 -11.28 -10.78
C ALA A 142 12.34 -10.00 -10.76
N VAL A 143 11.12 -10.06 -10.21
CA VAL A 143 10.25 -8.87 -10.12
C VAL A 143 10.79 -7.81 -9.16
N LEU A 144 11.37 -8.23 -8.02
CA LEU A 144 12.03 -7.31 -7.11
C LEU A 144 13.20 -6.59 -7.80
N THR A 145 14.03 -7.34 -8.51
CA THR A 145 15.17 -6.78 -9.27
C THR A 145 14.68 -5.83 -10.35
N ALA A 146 13.65 -6.20 -11.12
CA ALA A 146 13.08 -5.35 -12.15
C ALA A 146 12.55 -4.02 -11.59
N ALA A 147 11.76 -4.08 -10.51
CA ALA A 147 11.15 -2.90 -9.89
C ALA A 147 12.14 -1.99 -9.15
N THR A 148 13.27 -2.54 -8.68
CA THR A 148 14.28 -1.80 -7.90
C THR A 148 15.55 -1.45 -8.68
N SER A 149 15.69 -1.92 -9.93
CA SER A 149 16.82 -1.61 -10.81
C SER A 149 16.91 -0.12 -11.17
N THR A 150 18.11 0.46 -11.10
CA THR A 150 18.38 1.84 -11.51
C THR A 150 18.72 1.97 -12.99
N THR A 151 19.01 0.86 -13.67
CA THR A 151 19.39 0.84 -15.09
C THR A 151 18.21 0.60 -16.02
N CYS A 152 17.14 0.03 -15.48
CA CYS A 152 15.90 -0.28 -16.19
C CYS A 152 14.72 0.23 -15.36
N ALA A 153 13.80 0.96 -15.99
CA ALA A 153 12.70 1.61 -15.30
C ALA A 153 11.38 0.92 -15.61
N VAL A 154 10.86 0.19 -14.62
CA VAL A 154 9.53 -0.44 -14.66
C VAL A 154 8.53 0.54 -14.06
N HIS A 155 7.49 0.88 -14.83
CA HIS A 155 6.51 1.89 -14.45
C HIS A 155 5.07 1.38 -14.55
N GLU A 156 4.16 2.13 -13.92
CA GLU A 156 2.71 2.03 -14.04
C GLU A 156 2.18 0.59 -13.94
N HIS A 157 1.64 0.06 -15.04
CA HIS A 157 1.02 -1.26 -15.10
C HIS A 157 2.01 -2.36 -14.73
N SER A 158 3.22 -2.33 -15.30
CA SER A 158 4.24 -3.36 -15.07
C SER A 158 4.75 -3.33 -13.62
N LEU A 159 4.84 -2.14 -13.01
CA LEU A 159 5.17 -2.01 -11.59
C LEU A 159 4.07 -2.62 -10.71
N LEU A 160 2.82 -2.26 -10.95
CA LEU A 160 1.68 -2.80 -10.20
C LEU A 160 1.54 -4.31 -10.39
N LYS A 161 1.86 -4.83 -11.58
CA LYS A 161 1.86 -6.27 -11.86
C LYS A 161 2.94 -7.02 -11.10
N SER A 162 4.14 -6.44 -11.01
CA SER A 162 5.24 -6.96 -10.17
C SER A 162 4.84 -7.04 -8.69
N ILE A 163 4.20 -5.98 -8.19
CA ILE A 163 3.68 -5.92 -6.82
C ILE A 163 2.57 -6.96 -6.63
N ARG A 164 1.63 -7.06 -7.58
CA ARG A 164 0.54 -8.04 -7.54
C ARG A 164 1.07 -9.47 -7.51
N ALA A 165 2.06 -9.82 -8.34
CA ALA A 165 2.65 -11.16 -8.36
C ALA A 165 3.29 -11.51 -7.02
N SER A 166 4.03 -10.57 -6.41
CA SER A 166 4.60 -10.78 -5.08
C SER A 166 3.53 -10.92 -4.00
N PHE A 167 2.46 -10.13 -4.10
CA PHE A 167 1.30 -10.22 -3.20
C PHE A 167 0.58 -11.55 -3.34
N HIS A 168 0.40 -12.03 -4.57
CA HIS A 168 -0.22 -13.30 -4.87
C HIS A 168 0.59 -14.45 -4.25
N ILE A 169 1.90 -14.51 -4.53
CA ILE A 169 2.79 -15.54 -3.97
C ILE A 169 2.79 -15.49 -2.43
N TYR A 170 2.77 -14.30 -1.82
CA TYR A 170 2.67 -14.15 -0.37
C TYR A 170 1.40 -14.83 0.21
N LEU A 171 0.26 -14.71 -0.46
CA LEU A 171 -1.00 -15.27 0.02
C LEU A 171 -1.10 -16.77 -0.24
N VAL A 172 -0.80 -17.23 -1.46
CA VAL A 172 -1.11 -18.61 -1.88
C VAL A 172 0.03 -19.60 -1.67
N SER A 173 1.27 -19.14 -1.52
CA SER A 173 2.41 -20.06 -1.43
C SER A 173 2.32 -20.90 -0.17
N LYS A 174 2.65 -22.19 -0.30
CA LYS A 174 2.74 -23.13 0.83
C LYS A 174 4.09 -23.07 1.54
N SER A 175 5.07 -22.36 0.95
CA SER A 175 6.42 -22.22 1.50
C SER A 175 6.50 -20.98 2.37
N VAL A 176 6.73 -21.16 3.67
CA VAL A 176 6.96 -20.05 4.62
C VAL A 176 8.17 -19.20 4.20
N ILE A 177 9.18 -19.81 3.57
CA ILE A 177 10.33 -19.10 3.01
C ILE A 177 9.86 -18.16 1.90
N ASN A 178 9.03 -18.65 0.96
CA ASN A 178 8.53 -17.82 -0.13
C ASN A 178 7.60 -16.72 0.37
N GLN A 179 6.73 -16.99 1.36
CA GLN A 179 5.91 -15.97 2.00
C GLN A 179 6.77 -14.88 2.65
N THR A 180 7.84 -15.26 3.36
CA THR A 180 8.76 -14.31 4.01
C THR A 180 9.50 -13.47 2.97
N VAL A 181 10.04 -14.09 1.92
CA VAL A 181 10.71 -13.39 0.82
C VAL A 181 9.74 -12.48 0.07
N ALA A 182 8.49 -12.90 -0.13
CA ALA A 182 7.46 -12.12 -0.78
C ALA A 182 7.11 -10.86 0.03
N LYS A 183 6.89 -11.00 1.35
CA LYS A 183 6.65 -9.85 2.24
C LYS A 183 7.82 -8.86 2.19
N GLY A 184 9.06 -9.34 2.26
CA GLY A 184 10.25 -8.50 2.12
C GLY A 184 10.36 -7.83 0.75
N SER A 185 10.03 -8.55 -0.32
CA SER A 185 10.05 -8.03 -1.70
C SER A 185 9.02 -6.92 -1.90
N LEU A 186 7.81 -7.09 -1.37
CA LEU A 186 6.76 -6.06 -1.38
C LEU A 186 7.23 -4.78 -0.68
N GLN A 187 7.75 -4.91 0.54
CA GLN A 187 8.27 -3.78 1.31
C GLN A 187 9.36 -3.04 0.54
N ARG A 188 10.31 -3.76 -0.07
CA ARG A 188 11.42 -3.17 -0.84
C ARG A 188 10.97 -2.49 -2.13
N MET A 189 10.07 -3.10 -2.90
CA MET A 189 9.54 -2.48 -4.12
C MET A 189 8.78 -1.19 -3.81
N ILE A 190 7.94 -1.23 -2.77
CA ILE A 190 7.17 -0.06 -2.33
C ILE A 190 8.12 1.04 -1.83
N ALA A 191 9.03 0.73 -0.91
CA ALA A 191 10.00 1.70 -0.39
C ALA A 191 10.82 2.35 -1.52
N SER A 192 11.32 1.54 -2.47
CA SER A 192 12.04 2.04 -3.66
C SER A 192 11.17 2.97 -4.51
N THR A 193 9.88 2.67 -4.67
CA THR A 193 8.95 3.52 -5.45
C THR A 193 8.81 4.90 -4.83
N PHE A 194 8.59 4.97 -3.52
CA PHE A 194 8.48 6.25 -2.80
C PHE A 194 9.82 6.98 -2.71
N GLN A 195 10.93 6.27 -2.47
CA GLN A 195 12.26 6.87 -2.46
C GLN A 195 12.61 7.53 -3.80
N ARG A 196 12.26 6.90 -4.93
CA ARG A 196 12.48 7.49 -6.27
C ARG A 196 11.63 8.72 -6.51
N MET A 197 10.38 8.73 -6.03
CA MET A 197 9.53 9.91 -6.08
C MET A 197 10.17 11.07 -5.30
N GLU A 198 10.62 10.84 -4.06
CA GLU A 198 11.26 11.86 -3.23
C GLU A 198 12.57 12.36 -3.86
N THR A 199 13.37 11.46 -4.42
CA THR A 199 14.62 11.82 -5.11
C THR A 199 14.34 12.67 -6.34
N ALA A 200 13.36 12.29 -7.16
CA ALA A 200 12.98 13.03 -8.36
C ALA A 200 12.40 14.41 -8.06
N ALA A 201 11.78 14.60 -6.89
CA ALA A 201 11.28 15.90 -6.45
C ALA A 201 12.38 16.81 -5.87
N ALA A 202 13.46 16.23 -5.33
CA ALA A 202 14.60 16.97 -4.79
C ALA A 202 15.55 17.51 -5.88
N GLU A 203 15.49 16.98 -7.10
CA GLU A 203 16.28 17.50 -8.22
C GLU A 203 15.75 18.87 -8.68
N PRO A 204 16.61 19.92 -8.73
CA PRO A 204 16.19 21.25 -9.17
C PRO A 204 15.74 21.19 -10.63
N SER A 205 14.48 21.55 -10.86
CA SER A 205 13.81 21.52 -12.15
C SER A 205 14.54 22.43 -13.15
N THR A 206 15.38 21.86 -14.00
CA THR A 206 15.95 22.60 -15.14
C THR A 206 14.94 22.60 -16.29
N ALA A 207 14.19 23.70 -16.38
CA ALA A 207 13.43 24.22 -17.54
C ALA A 207 12.26 23.41 -18.14
N SER A 208 11.07 24.03 -18.11
CA SER A 208 10.31 24.35 -19.33
C SER A 208 9.26 25.44 -19.06
N THR A 209 9.70 26.69 -19.25
CA THR A 209 8.80 27.82 -19.49
C THR A 209 8.21 27.65 -20.88
N THR A 210 6.93 27.28 -20.97
CA THR A 210 6.17 27.43 -22.23
C THR A 210 4.94 28.27 -21.96
N THR A 211 4.98 29.44 -22.57
CA THR A 211 4.05 30.58 -22.56
C THR A 211 2.60 30.15 -22.81
N SER A 212 1.69 30.62 -21.95
CA SER A 212 0.25 30.54 -22.14
C SER A 212 -0.25 31.64 -23.07
N THR A 213 -0.81 31.26 -24.22
CA THR A 213 -1.67 32.13 -25.04
C THR A 213 -3.10 31.60 -25.00
N THR A 214 -3.98 32.47 -24.52
CA THR A 214 -5.42 32.31 -24.36
C THR A 214 -6.18 32.33 -25.69
N THR A 215 -7.06 31.37 -25.92
CA THR A 215 -8.26 31.58 -26.76
C THR A 215 -9.41 30.69 -26.28
N SER A 216 -10.56 31.32 -26.08
CA SER A 216 -11.79 30.82 -25.46
C SER A 216 -12.75 30.16 -26.46
N THR A 217 -13.35 29.01 -26.08
CA THR A 217 -14.60 28.48 -26.67
C THR A 217 -15.38 27.64 -25.62
N PRO A 218 -16.73 27.57 -25.71
CA PRO A 218 -17.62 27.19 -24.59
C PRO A 218 -17.80 25.68 -24.39
N PRO A 219 -18.34 25.23 -23.24
CA PRO A 219 -18.32 23.82 -22.85
C PRO A 219 -19.51 23.05 -23.45
N SER A 220 -19.22 21.93 -24.12
CA SER A 220 -20.21 20.88 -24.40
C SER A 220 -20.16 19.81 -23.32
N THR A 221 -21.29 19.64 -22.64
CA THR A 221 -21.61 18.63 -21.64
C THR A 221 -21.26 17.22 -22.11
N GLN A 222 -20.31 16.54 -21.46
CA GLN A 222 -20.22 15.07 -21.49
C GLN A 222 -19.33 14.51 -20.35
N ALA A 223 -19.93 13.58 -19.62
CA ALA A 223 -19.38 12.46 -18.84
C ALA A 223 -18.27 12.70 -17.79
N SER A 224 -18.68 12.52 -16.53
CA SER A 224 -17.88 12.11 -15.38
C SER A 224 -16.81 11.06 -15.73
N THR A 225 -15.53 11.43 -15.71
CA THR A 225 -14.42 10.46 -15.87
C THR A 225 -14.09 9.83 -14.53
N SER A 226 -14.92 8.86 -14.16
CA SER A 226 -14.62 7.86 -13.15
C SER A 226 -13.52 6.91 -13.66
N MET A 227 -12.43 6.78 -12.89
CA MET A 227 -11.47 5.65 -12.88
C MET A 227 -10.47 5.49 -14.04
N TYR A 228 -9.29 4.96 -13.70
CA TYR A 228 -8.41 4.22 -14.63
C TYR A 228 -8.84 2.73 -14.59
N PRO A 229 -9.49 2.18 -15.64
CA PRO A 229 -10.00 0.80 -15.65
C PRO A 229 -8.90 -0.27 -15.47
N SER A 230 -7.71 -0.03 -16.05
CA SER A 230 -6.59 -0.98 -16.04
C SER A 230 -6.07 -1.34 -14.64
N VAL A 231 -6.09 -0.38 -13.70
CA VAL A 231 -5.66 -0.59 -12.30
C VAL A 231 -6.71 -1.35 -11.50
N GLN A 232 -7.99 -1.22 -11.85
CA GLN A 232 -9.06 -1.94 -11.16
C GLN A 232 -9.13 -3.41 -11.58
N HIS A 233 -8.99 -3.66 -12.89
CA HIS A 233 -8.96 -5.01 -13.43
C HIS A 233 -7.73 -5.79 -12.94
N LEU A 234 -6.56 -5.13 -12.86
CA LEU A 234 -5.34 -5.75 -12.37
C LEU A 234 -5.42 -6.19 -10.90
N PHE A 235 -6.26 -5.60 -10.06
CA PHE A 235 -6.48 -6.12 -8.70
C PHE A 235 -7.81 -6.84 -8.53
N GLN A 236 -8.58 -7.08 -9.61
CA GLN A 236 -9.91 -7.72 -9.56
C GLN A 236 -10.86 -7.05 -8.54
N LEU A 237 -10.83 -5.71 -8.45
CA LEU A 237 -11.58 -4.94 -7.44
C LEU A 237 -12.84 -4.31 -8.06
N LYS A 238 -14.02 -4.89 -7.82
CA LYS A 238 -15.32 -4.20 -7.99
C LYS A 238 -15.64 -3.44 -6.70
N PHE A 239 -15.80 -2.11 -6.75
CA PHE A 239 -16.17 -1.32 -5.58
C PHE A 239 -17.13 -0.20 -5.95
N VAL A 240 -18.17 -0.02 -5.13
CA VAL A 240 -19.11 1.10 -5.18
C VAL A 240 -18.69 2.09 -4.10
N SER A 241 -18.11 3.21 -4.50
CA SER A 241 -17.76 4.29 -3.57
C SER A 241 -19.04 4.95 -3.06
N ARG A 242 -19.26 4.92 -1.75
CA ARG A 242 -20.20 5.85 -1.09
C ARG A 242 -19.42 7.13 -0.78
N PRO A 243 -19.80 8.31 -1.29
CA PRO A 243 -19.04 9.53 -1.03
C PRO A 243 -19.19 9.93 0.44
N LEU A 244 -18.06 10.09 1.16
CA LEU A 244 -18.04 10.99 2.31
C LEU A 244 -17.95 12.43 1.81
N GLN A 245 -18.60 13.34 2.53
CA GLN A 245 -18.87 14.73 2.16
C GLN A 245 -17.66 15.43 1.51
N THR A 246 -17.91 15.99 0.33
CA THR A 246 -16.91 16.62 -0.53
C THR A 246 -16.68 18.08 -0.10
N HIS A 247 -15.62 18.34 0.66
CA HIS A 247 -14.99 19.65 0.69
C HIS A 247 -13.65 19.57 -0.06
N GLY A 248 -13.59 20.25 -1.21
CA GLY A 248 -12.38 20.39 -2.03
C GLY A 248 -12.22 19.32 -3.11
N VAL A 249 -13.15 19.24 -4.06
CA VAL A 249 -12.88 18.60 -5.36
C VAL A 249 -11.98 19.57 -6.13
N LEU A 250 -10.70 19.22 -6.28
CA LEU A 250 -9.86 19.86 -7.29
C LEU A 250 -10.53 19.62 -8.65
N PRO A 251 -10.84 20.66 -9.43
CA PRO A 251 -11.38 20.46 -10.77
C PRO A 251 -10.33 19.72 -11.62
N ASP A 252 -10.73 18.59 -12.20
CA ASP A 252 -9.92 17.68 -13.04
C ASP A 252 -9.47 18.30 -14.39
N THR A 253 -9.35 19.62 -14.49
CA THR A 253 -9.08 20.32 -15.75
C THR A 253 -7.64 20.78 -15.92
N SER A 254 -6.76 20.65 -14.92
CA SER A 254 -5.33 20.92 -15.15
C SER A 254 -4.41 20.29 -14.09
N THR A 255 -3.69 19.23 -14.48
CA THR A 255 -2.23 19.02 -14.29
C THR A 255 -1.90 17.55 -14.54
N SER A 256 -0.85 17.24 -15.29
CA SER A 256 -0.27 15.90 -15.29
C SER A 256 0.38 15.63 -13.93
N PHE A 257 0.71 14.37 -13.61
CA PHE A 257 1.63 14.13 -12.49
C PHE A 257 2.96 14.86 -12.75
N PRO A 258 3.64 15.40 -11.72
CA PRO A 258 4.91 16.11 -11.90
C PRO A 258 5.99 15.24 -12.56
N SER A 259 5.98 13.94 -12.27
CA SER A 259 6.80 12.96 -12.95
C SER A 259 6.11 11.60 -12.95
N ILE A 260 6.63 10.66 -13.76
CA ILE A 260 6.16 9.27 -13.76
C ILE A 260 6.31 8.60 -12.38
N TRP A 261 7.33 8.98 -11.60
CA TRP A 261 7.56 8.49 -10.24
C TRP A 261 6.45 8.89 -9.27
N HIS A 262 5.90 10.11 -9.40
CA HIS A 262 4.74 10.54 -8.62
C HIS A 262 3.50 9.72 -8.99
N LYS A 263 3.32 9.43 -10.27
CA LYS A 263 2.21 8.60 -10.75
C LYS A 263 2.32 7.19 -10.20
N ASP A 264 3.50 6.58 -10.26
CA ASP A 264 3.76 5.24 -9.72
C ASP A 264 3.46 5.15 -8.23
N ALA A 265 4.04 6.04 -7.42
CA ALA A 265 3.81 6.08 -5.97
C ALA A 265 2.33 6.28 -5.63
N TYR A 266 1.63 7.17 -6.34
CA TYR A 266 0.20 7.39 -6.17
C TYR A 266 -0.63 6.14 -6.51
N LEU A 267 -0.33 5.48 -7.62
CA LEU A 267 -1.03 4.27 -8.04
C LEU A 267 -0.83 3.12 -7.04
N VAL A 268 0.39 2.95 -6.52
CA VAL A 268 0.72 1.96 -5.48
C VAL A 268 -0.02 2.26 -4.19
N PHE A 269 0.04 3.51 -3.70
CA PHE A 269 -0.67 3.92 -2.48
C PHE A 269 -2.18 3.65 -2.58
N ARG A 270 -2.79 4.08 -3.69
CA ARG A 270 -4.22 3.89 -3.96
C ARG A 270 -4.57 2.41 -4.04
N ALA A 271 -3.75 1.58 -4.69
CA ALA A 271 -3.99 0.15 -4.77
C ALA A 271 -4.01 -0.50 -3.39
N LEU A 272 -3.02 -0.21 -2.53
CA LEU A 272 -2.95 -0.74 -1.16
C LEU A 272 -4.16 -0.33 -0.32
N CYS A 273 -4.56 0.95 -0.36
CA CYS A 273 -5.77 1.42 0.34
C CYS A 273 -7.03 0.66 -0.10
N ARG A 274 -7.14 0.32 -1.39
CA ARG A 274 -8.30 -0.44 -1.89
C ARG A 274 -8.26 -1.91 -1.49
N ILE A 275 -7.07 -2.52 -1.46
CA ILE A 275 -6.93 -3.91 -1.03
C ILE A 275 -7.25 -4.04 0.47
N SER A 276 -6.85 -3.07 1.30
CA SER A 276 -7.20 -3.06 2.73
C SER A 276 -8.70 -2.87 3.01
N MET A 277 -9.49 -2.47 2.01
CA MET A 277 -10.96 -2.37 2.10
C MET A 277 -11.69 -3.62 1.61
N ARG A 278 -11.01 -4.67 1.15
CA ARG A 278 -11.70 -5.91 0.76
C ARG A 278 -12.49 -6.46 1.95
N PHE A 279 -13.75 -6.82 1.68
CA PHE A 279 -14.66 -7.36 2.67
C PHE A 279 -14.17 -8.72 3.15
N VAL A 280 -14.20 -8.93 4.46
CA VAL A 280 -14.14 -10.27 5.06
C VAL A 280 -15.60 -10.63 5.36
N VAL A 281 -16.05 -11.83 4.98
CA VAL A 281 -17.46 -12.26 5.05
C VAL A 281 -18.07 -12.07 6.46
N ASP A 282 -17.23 -12.12 7.49
CA ASP A 282 -17.59 -11.95 8.90
C ASP A 282 -17.90 -10.49 9.32
N ASP A 283 -17.61 -9.48 8.49
CA ASP A 283 -18.05 -8.09 8.73
C ASP A 283 -19.58 -7.95 8.50
N ALA A 284 -20.27 -8.99 8.00
CA ALA A 284 -21.70 -9.00 7.65
C ALA A 284 -22.65 -9.44 8.79
N ILE A 285 -22.26 -9.33 10.06
CA ILE A 285 -23.20 -9.50 11.20
C ILE A 285 -23.98 -8.19 11.46
N GLY A 286 -24.52 -7.60 10.39
CA GLY A 286 -25.29 -6.37 10.43
C GLY A 286 -26.04 -6.16 9.12
N ASP A 287 -27.30 -6.62 9.10
CA ASP A 287 -28.38 -6.31 8.15
C ASP A 287 -27.99 -5.43 6.95
N ILE A 288 -27.60 -6.06 5.83
CA ILE A 288 -28.09 -5.82 4.47
C ILE A 288 -27.68 -7.07 3.66
N ALA A 289 -28.61 -7.99 3.48
CA ALA A 289 -28.55 -8.95 2.40
C ALA A 289 -28.80 -8.20 1.09
N SER A 290 -27.74 -7.73 0.43
CA SER A 290 -27.81 -7.37 -0.99
C SER A 290 -27.38 -8.59 -1.80
N ASP A 291 -28.29 -9.09 -2.66
CA ASP A 291 -28.14 -10.25 -3.56
C ASP A 291 -26.97 -10.16 -4.58
N ASP A 292 -26.09 -9.15 -4.49
CA ASP A 292 -25.03 -8.83 -5.46
C ASP A 292 -23.60 -8.94 -4.90
N LEU A 293 -23.41 -9.52 -3.70
CA LEU A 293 -22.06 -9.83 -3.20
C LEU A 293 -21.50 -11.07 -3.90
N PRO A 294 -20.22 -11.08 -4.33
CA PRO A 294 -19.60 -12.29 -4.83
C PRO A 294 -19.63 -13.34 -3.71
N GLN A 295 -20.51 -14.34 -3.87
CA GLN A 295 -20.47 -15.57 -3.10
C GLN A 295 -19.14 -16.26 -3.42
N GLY A 296 -18.17 -16.06 -2.54
CA GLY A 296 -16.87 -16.70 -2.62
C GLY A 296 -16.08 -16.28 -1.39
N ASP A 297 -15.94 -17.21 -0.44
CA ASP A 297 -14.94 -17.11 0.62
C ASP A 297 -13.58 -16.85 -0.06
N ASP A 298 -13.04 -15.63 0.03
CA ASP A 298 -11.62 -15.42 -0.24
C ASP A 298 -10.89 -15.77 1.06
N PRO A 299 -10.33 -17.00 1.20
CA PRO A 299 -9.67 -17.44 2.43
C PRO A 299 -8.47 -16.56 2.78
N TYR A 300 -8.00 -15.75 1.84
CA TYR A 300 -6.88 -14.84 1.99
C TYR A 300 -7.30 -13.40 2.27
N ALA A 301 -8.59 -13.08 2.38
CA ALA A 301 -9.09 -11.71 2.59
C ALA A 301 -8.49 -11.04 3.84
N LEU A 302 -8.47 -11.75 4.97
CA LEU A 302 -7.90 -11.24 6.22
C LEU A 302 -6.38 -11.01 6.08
N GLN A 303 -5.64 -11.97 5.53
CA GLN A 303 -4.19 -11.84 5.33
C GLN A 303 -3.84 -10.70 4.37
N SER A 304 -4.61 -10.56 3.29
CA SER A 304 -4.52 -9.49 2.31
C SER A 304 -4.75 -8.11 2.96
N LYS A 305 -5.76 -8.00 3.83
CA LYS A 305 -6.02 -6.78 4.61
C LYS A 305 -4.86 -6.46 5.54
N MET A 306 -4.37 -7.44 6.30
CA MET A 306 -3.26 -7.30 7.24
C MET A 306 -1.98 -6.79 6.56
N ILE A 307 -1.53 -7.45 5.49
CA ILE A 307 -0.30 -7.02 4.80
C ILE A 307 -0.47 -5.67 4.12
N SER A 308 -1.66 -5.34 3.61
CA SER A 308 -1.90 -4.02 2.99
C SER A 308 -1.79 -2.89 4.01
N LEU A 309 -2.37 -3.07 5.20
CA LEU A 309 -2.26 -2.11 6.29
C LEU A 309 -0.81 -1.99 6.81
N ASP A 310 -0.06 -3.10 6.91
CA ASP A 310 1.37 -3.11 7.26
C ASP A 310 2.19 -2.27 6.27
N LEU A 311 1.91 -2.44 4.96
CA LEU A 311 2.60 -1.71 3.89
C LEU A 311 2.22 -0.22 3.87
N LEU A 312 0.95 0.11 4.13
CA LEU A 312 0.50 1.49 4.28
C LEU A 312 1.16 2.17 5.49
N LEU A 313 1.24 1.48 6.63
CA LEU A 313 1.95 1.96 7.81
C LEU A 313 3.42 2.24 7.49
N ALA A 314 4.08 1.36 6.73
CA ALA A 314 5.47 1.55 6.32
C ALA A 314 5.64 2.77 5.40
N ILE A 315 4.73 2.98 4.43
CA ILE A 315 4.74 4.15 3.54
C ILE A 315 4.67 5.44 4.34
N ILE A 316 3.73 5.55 5.28
CA ILE A 316 3.48 6.79 6.01
C ILE A 316 4.63 7.10 6.97
N ASN A 317 5.18 6.08 7.65
CA ASN A 317 6.33 6.27 8.54
C ASN A 317 7.62 6.68 7.80
N GLN A 318 7.76 6.27 6.52
CA GLN A 318 8.94 6.55 5.71
C GLN A 318 8.69 7.64 4.66
N ALA A 319 7.54 8.31 4.72
CA ALA A 319 7.17 9.34 3.78
C ALA A 319 8.14 10.52 3.85
N GLY A 320 8.61 11.00 2.70
CA GLY A 320 9.40 12.23 2.61
C GLY A 320 8.51 13.47 2.44
N ASN A 321 9.14 14.63 2.29
CA ASN A 321 8.43 15.91 2.21
C ASN A 321 7.47 15.96 1.01
N THR A 322 7.82 15.30 -0.10
CA THR A 322 6.99 15.29 -1.31
C THR A 322 5.66 14.62 -1.03
N PHE A 323 5.67 13.47 -0.36
CA PHE A 323 4.43 12.80 0.04
C PHE A 323 3.61 13.64 1.04
N HIS A 324 4.27 14.32 1.98
CA HIS A 324 3.59 15.13 3.01
C HIS A 324 2.90 16.39 2.45
N SER A 325 3.51 17.06 1.46
CA SER A 325 3.04 18.36 0.98
C SER A 325 2.27 18.31 -0.34
N ASN A 326 2.24 17.17 -1.04
CA ASN A 326 1.60 17.08 -2.34
C ASN A 326 0.08 16.87 -2.23
N ASP A 327 -0.69 17.81 -2.79
CA ASP A 327 -2.15 17.84 -2.73
C ASP A 327 -2.83 16.54 -3.19
N ARG A 328 -2.27 15.83 -4.19
CA ARG A 328 -2.85 14.57 -4.66
C ARG A 328 -2.75 13.49 -3.60
N PHE A 329 -1.64 13.41 -2.87
CA PHE A 329 -1.49 12.48 -1.77
C PHE A 329 -2.37 12.88 -0.59
N LEU A 330 -2.51 14.17 -0.30
CA LEU A 330 -3.45 14.65 0.73
C LEU A 330 -4.91 14.29 0.39
N VAL A 331 -5.32 14.44 -0.87
CA VAL A 331 -6.64 13.97 -1.34
C VAL A 331 -6.74 12.45 -1.23
N ALA A 332 -5.72 11.69 -1.64
CA ALA A 332 -5.73 10.24 -1.55
C ALA A 332 -5.80 9.71 -0.12
N ILE A 333 -5.12 10.36 0.83
CA ILE A 333 -5.20 10.03 2.25
C ILE A 333 -6.66 10.17 2.71
N ARG A 334 -7.30 11.30 2.44
CA ARG A 334 -8.70 11.56 2.83
C ARG A 334 -9.68 10.61 2.14
N SER A 335 -9.58 10.47 0.82
CA SER A 335 -10.56 9.75 0.01
C SER A 335 -10.38 8.23 -0.04
N TYR A 336 -9.18 7.71 0.25
CA TYR A 336 -8.93 6.27 0.22
C TYR A 336 -8.48 5.73 1.58
N LEU A 337 -7.45 6.32 2.19
CA LEU A 337 -6.88 5.75 3.41
C LEU A 337 -7.81 5.94 4.60
N CYS A 338 -8.32 7.15 4.85
CA CYS A 338 -9.27 7.41 5.93
C CYS A 338 -10.55 6.58 5.75
N VAL A 339 -11.06 6.44 4.52
CA VAL A 339 -12.21 5.55 4.25
C VAL A 339 -11.88 4.10 4.59
N SER A 340 -10.68 3.61 4.23
CA SER A 340 -10.24 2.26 4.61
C SER A 340 -10.15 2.07 6.11
N LEU A 341 -9.62 3.05 6.83
CA LEU A 341 -9.48 2.99 8.28
C LEU A 341 -10.85 3.05 8.98
N LEU A 342 -11.81 3.83 8.47
CA LEU A 342 -13.17 3.87 9.02
C LEU A 342 -13.83 2.49 9.01
N GLN A 343 -13.67 1.73 7.92
CA GLN A 343 -14.19 0.37 7.81
C GLN A 343 -13.44 -0.61 8.73
N ASN A 344 -12.11 -0.51 8.76
CA ASN A 344 -11.27 -1.49 9.44
C ASN A 344 -11.25 -1.31 10.97
N CYS A 345 -11.40 -0.09 11.49
CA CYS A 345 -11.46 0.17 12.93
C CYS A 345 -12.74 -0.38 13.60
N THR A 346 -13.76 -0.76 12.82
CA THR A 346 -14.99 -1.41 13.30
C THR A 346 -15.04 -2.90 13.00
N SER A 347 -13.95 -3.49 12.49
CA SER A 347 -13.90 -4.92 12.19
C SER A 347 -14.00 -5.76 13.46
N ILE A 348 -14.54 -6.97 13.33
CA ILE A 348 -14.59 -7.94 14.43
C ILE A 348 -13.20 -8.49 14.78
N TYR A 349 -12.25 -8.43 13.83
CA TYR A 349 -10.91 -8.94 14.02
C TYR A 349 -10.04 -7.90 14.74
N THR A 350 -9.73 -8.13 16.01
CA THR A 350 -8.94 -7.20 16.83
C THR A 350 -7.58 -6.83 16.22
N GLN A 351 -6.91 -7.77 15.52
CA GLN A 351 -5.62 -7.48 14.85
C GLN A 351 -5.75 -6.44 13.74
N VAL A 352 -6.88 -6.44 13.02
CA VAL A 352 -7.18 -5.44 11.98
C VAL A 352 -7.43 -4.07 12.62
N VAL A 353 -8.19 -4.04 13.71
CA VAL A 353 -8.46 -2.82 14.48
C VAL A 353 -7.16 -2.23 15.02
N GLU A 354 -6.32 -3.04 15.67
CA GLU A 354 -5.02 -2.63 16.21
C GLU A 354 -4.13 -1.99 15.14
N LEU A 355 -3.96 -2.68 14.00
CA LEU A 355 -3.10 -2.18 12.93
C LEU A 355 -3.68 -0.91 12.26
N SER A 356 -5.00 -0.83 12.12
CA SER A 356 -5.68 0.36 11.60
C SER A 356 -5.51 1.57 12.52
N LEU A 357 -5.63 1.36 13.83
CA LEU A 357 -5.39 2.41 14.82
C LEU A 357 -3.93 2.85 14.85
N ARG A 358 -2.97 1.93 14.66
CA ARG A 358 -1.55 2.29 14.49
C ARG A 358 -1.31 3.16 13.25
N VAL A 359 -1.96 2.84 12.12
CA VAL A 359 -1.91 3.70 10.92
C VAL A 359 -2.51 5.08 11.21
N PHE A 360 -3.66 5.12 11.90
CA PHE A 360 -4.31 6.39 12.27
C PHE A 360 -3.42 7.27 13.17
N VAL A 361 -2.75 6.69 14.16
CA VAL A 361 -1.82 7.41 15.06
C VAL A 361 -0.69 8.09 14.27
N VAL A 362 -0.09 7.37 13.32
CA VAL A 362 0.95 7.94 12.46
C VAL A 362 0.37 9.04 11.56
N LEU A 363 -0.83 8.84 11.00
CA LEU A 363 -1.50 9.86 10.20
C LEU A 363 -1.72 11.17 10.96
N ILE A 364 -2.30 11.13 12.16
CA ILE A 364 -2.56 12.38 12.91
C ILE A 364 -1.26 13.04 13.38
N THR A 365 -0.20 12.26 13.61
CA THR A 365 1.11 12.80 13.99
C THR A 365 1.67 13.68 12.87
N HIS A 366 1.56 13.23 11.62
CA HIS A 366 2.17 13.88 10.45
C HIS A 366 1.24 14.78 9.63
N PHE A 367 -0.08 14.52 9.62
CA PHE A 367 -1.05 15.11 8.70
C PHE A 367 -2.21 15.86 9.38
N LYS A 368 -2.20 16.04 10.70
CA LYS A 368 -3.30 16.70 11.46
C LYS A 368 -3.83 17.99 10.85
N ALA A 369 -2.95 18.87 10.36
CA ALA A 369 -3.33 20.14 9.73
C ALA A 369 -4.23 19.97 8.48
N HIS A 370 -4.18 18.80 7.84
CA HIS A 370 -4.96 18.46 6.65
C HIS A 370 -6.12 17.50 6.92
N LEU A 371 -6.31 17.06 8.18
CA LEU A 371 -7.25 15.99 8.55
C LEU A 371 -8.27 16.43 9.61
N LYS A 372 -8.59 17.73 9.71
CA LYS A 372 -9.57 18.26 10.70
C LYS A 372 -10.88 17.46 10.66
N GLY A 373 -11.56 17.43 9.52
CA GLY A 373 -12.86 16.75 9.39
C GLY A 373 -12.77 15.23 9.64
N GLU A 374 -11.72 14.59 9.13
CA GLU A 374 -11.51 13.15 9.32
C GLU A 374 -11.26 12.82 10.79
N MET A 375 -10.42 13.59 11.49
CA MET A 375 -10.17 13.42 12.93
C MET A 375 -11.45 13.52 13.76
N GLU A 376 -12.30 14.50 13.45
CA GLU A 376 -13.61 14.64 14.09
C GLU A 376 -14.45 13.38 13.91
N ILE A 377 -14.56 12.87 12.68
CA ILE A 377 -15.34 11.66 12.36
C ILE A 377 -14.78 10.43 13.10
N PHE A 378 -13.46 10.22 13.09
CA PHE A 378 -12.85 9.08 13.79
C PHE A 378 -13.11 9.14 15.29
N ILE A 379 -12.84 10.28 15.92
CA ILE A 379 -12.97 10.42 17.36
C ILE A 379 -14.44 10.26 17.75
N THR A 380 -15.36 10.99 17.11
CA THR A 380 -16.77 11.01 17.52
C THR A 380 -17.54 9.76 17.11
N ASN A 381 -17.38 9.29 15.87
CA ASN A 381 -18.21 8.23 15.31
C ASN A 381 -17.62 6.84 15.50
N ILE A 382 -16.32 6.72 15.80
CA ILE A 382 -15.67 5.43 16.05
C ILE A 382 -15.22 5.33 17.49
N PHE A 383 -14.27 6.16 17.93
CA PHE A 383 -13.61 6.00 19.23
C PHE A 383 -14.58 6.18 20.39
N LEU A 384 -15.30 7.30 20.44
CA LEU A 384 -16.27 7.56 21.50
C LEU A 384 -17.42 6.54 21.49
N ARG A 385 -17.87 6.09 20.31
CA ARG A 385 -18.90 5.04 20.21
C ARG A 385 -18.44 3.69 20.73
N ILE A 386 -17.19 3.29 20.44
CA ILE A 386 -16.60 2.03 20.97
C ILE A 386 -16.50 2.10 22.50
N LEU A 387 -16.10 3.25 23.06
CA LEU A 387 -16.00 3.42 24.50
C LEU A 387 -17.38 3.38 25.18
N ASP A 388 -18.38 4.02 24.59
CA ASP A 388 -19.74 4.11 25.14
C ASP A 388 -20.58 2.83 24.95
N SER A 389 -20.30 2.04 23.92
CA SER A 389 -21.05 0.81 23.62
C SER A 389 -20.79 -0.29 24.66
N ASP A 390 -21.87 -0.90 25.16
CA ASP A 390 -21.78 -2.08 26.04
C ASP A 390 -21.43 -3.36 25.25
N ASN A 391 -21.57 -3.37 23.92
CA ASN A 391 -21.25 -4.51 23.04
C ASN A 391 -19.77 -4.55 22.60
N SER A 392 -19.01 -3.49 22.84
CA SER A 392 -17.60 -3.43 22.46
C SER A 392 -16.73 -4.24 23.41
N THR A 393 -15.79 -5.02 22.84
CA THR A 393 -14.88 -5.86 23.61
C THR A 393 -13.92 -5.03 24.46
N PHE A 394 -13.37 -5.64 25.51
CA PHE A 394 -12.37 -5.00 26.36
C PHE A 394 -11.14 -4.58 25.54
N GLU A 395 -10.71 -5.44 24.62
CA GLU A 395 -9.56 -5.23 23.75
C GLU A 395 -9.77 -4.01 22.85
N HIS A 396 -10.94 -3.86 22.22
CA HIS A 396 -11.23 -2.68 21.37
C HIS A 396 -11.29 -1.39 22.19
N LYS A 397 -11.88 -1.43 23.40
CA LYS A 397 -11.89 -0.26 24.29
C LYS A 397 -10.47 0.13 24.73
N MET A 398 -9.62 -0.86 25.04
CA MET A 398 -8.23 -0.60 25.43
C MET A 398 -7.44 0.03 24.28
N LEU A 399 -7.53 -0.54 23.07
CA LEU A 399 -6.88 0.02 21.88
C LEU A 399 -7.30 1.47 21.60
N VAL A 400 -8.59 1.77 21.74
CA VAL A 400 -9.09 3.15 21.58
C VAL A 400 -8.54 4.08 22.67
N LEU A 401 -8.47 3.62 23.92
CA LEU A 401 -7.88 4.40 25.00
C LEU A 401 -6.38 4.64 24.79
N GLU A 402 -5.65 3.70 24.20
CA GLU A 402 -4.25 3.90 23.82
C GLU A 402 -4.09 5.02 22.78
N VAL A 403 -4.96 5.06 21.76
CA VAL A 403 -4.97 6.15 20.77
C VAL A 403 -5.35 7.49 21.40
N LEU A 404 -6.38 7.51 22.26
CA LEU A 404 -6.74 8.75 22.97
C LEU A 404 -5.64 9.21 23.91
N ASN A 405 -4.89 8.29 24.55
CA ASN A 405 -3.73 8.64 25.35
C ASN A 405 -2.64 9.29 24.49
N HIS A 406 -2.36 8.75 23.30
CA HIS A 406 -1.42 9.37 22.34
C HIS A 406 -1.83 10.80 21.98
N ILE A 407 -3.12 11.00 21.67
CA ILE A 407 -3.69 12.33 21.41
C ILE A 407 -3.53 13.26 22.63
N CYS A 408 -3.78 12.75 23.84
CA CYS A 408 -3.73 13.53 25.06
C CYS A 408 -2.30 13.83 25.53
N ASP A 409 -1.32 12.99 25.22
CA ASP A 409 0.10 13.18 25.60
C ASP A 409 0.87 14.09 24.63
N ASP A 410 0.40 14.22 23.38
CA ASP A 410 0.95 15.17 22.41
C ASP A 410 0.30 16.56 22.55
N GLN A 411 1.09 17.51 23.08
CA GLN A 411 0.64 18.89 23.28
C GLN A 411 0.19 19.58 21.98
N LEU A 412 0.78 19.25 20.83
CA LEU A 412 0.50 19.91 19.56
C LEU A 412 -0.83 19.39 19.01
N ILE A 413 -1.03 18.07 19.01
CA ILE A 413 -2.31 17.47 18.60
C ILE A 413 -3.43 17.97 19.50
N LEU A 414 -3.24 17.94 20.81
CA LEU A 414 -4.28 18.34 21.78
C LEU A 414 -4.65 19.82 21.65
N SER A 415 -3.65 20.70 21.50
CA SER A 415 -3.89 22.14 21.32
C SER A 415 -4.59 22.43 20.00
N GLU A 416 -4.23 21.74 18.94
CA GLU A 416 -4.86 21.89 17.63
C GLU A 416 -6.31 21.42 17.65
N ILE A 417 -6.64 20.33 18.36
CA ILE A 417 -8.03 19.92 18.58
C ILE A 417 -8.79 21.01 19.34
N PHE A 418 -8.24 21.52 20.45
CA PHE A 418 -8.93 22.56 21.23
C PHE A 418 -9.18 23.83 20.42
N LEU A 419 -8.19 24.31 19.66
CA LEU A 419 -8.30 25.52 18.85
C LEU A 419 -9.23 25.35 17.65
N ASN A 420 -9.16 24.21 16.96
CA ASN A 420 -9.94 24.00 15.74
C ASN A 420 -11.40 23.64 16.00
N PHE A 421 -11.75 23.13 17.18
CA PHE A 421 -13.09 22.62 17.48
C PHE A 421 -13.77 23.38 18.61
N ASP A 422 -13.16 23.46 19.79
CA ASP A 422 -13.79 24.07 20.97
C ASP A 422 -13.72 25.61 20.97
N CYS A 423 -12.76 26.20 20.23
CA CYS A 423 -12.63 27.66 20.09
C CYS A 423 -13.31 28.23 18.83
N ASP A 424 -13.88 27.37 17.99
CA ASP A 424 -14.58 27.75 16.76
C ASP A 424 -16.09 27.63 16.98
N TRP A 425 -16.80 28.76 16.87
CA TRP A 425 -18.23 28.87 17.17
C TRP A 425 -19.12 28.01 16.27
N ASP A 426 -18.67 27.69 15.06
CA ASP A 426 -19.40 26.88 14.09
C ASP A 426 -19.04 25.38 14.19
N SER A 427 -18.04 25.04 15.00
CA SER A 427 -17.57 23.67 15.22
C SER A 427 -18.14 23.08 16.52
N MET A 428 -17.98 21.77 16.69
CA MET A 428 -18.41 21.06 17.89
C MET A 428 -17.35 21.10 19.01
N ASP A 429 -17.76 20.96 20.28
CA ASP A 429 -16.82 20.82 21.40
C ASP A 429 -16.11 19.43 21.43
N LEU A 430 -15.21 19.15 20.49
CA LEU A 430 -14.51 17.86 20.38
C LEU A 430 -13.59 17.58 21.57
N PHE A 431 -12.79 18.55 22.03
CA PHE A 431 -11.88 18.36 23.17
C PHE A 431 -12.67 18.06 24.46
N LYS A 432 -13.71 18.85 24.75
CA LYS A 432 -14.64 18.59 25.85
C LYS A 432 -15.26 17.19 25.80
N ARG A 433 -15.66 16.71 24.61
CA ARG A 433 -16.23 15.35 24.45
C ARG A 433 -15.21 14.27 24.78
N ILE A 434 -13.95 14.43 24.36
CA ILE A 434 -12.85 13.50 24.73
C ILE A 434 -12.69 13.46 26.25
N VAL A 435 -12.53 14.62 26.90
CA VAL A 435 -12.34 14.71 28.36
C VAL A 435 -13.52 14.10 29.12
N ASN A 436 -14.75 14.35 28.68
CA ASN A 436 -15.95 13.78 29.31
C ASN A 436 -16.01 12.26 29.17
N ALA A 437 -15.65 11.70 28.02
CA ALA A 437 -15.60 10.26 27.82
C ALA A 437 -14.54 9.60 28.72
N LEU A 438 -13.35 10.17 28.79
CA LEU A 438 -12.28 9.70 29.68
C LEU A 438 -12.70 9.79 31.15
N ALA A 439 -13.32 10.90 31.58
CA ALA A 439 -13.84 11.07 32.92
C ALA A 439 -14.96 10.07 33.26
N LYS A 440 -15.81 9.73 32.30
CA LYS A 440 -16.87 8.72 32.47
C LYS A 440 -16.27 7.32 32.69
N ILE A 441 -15.21 6.97 31.97
CA ILE A 441 -14.47 5.71 32.16
C ILE A 441 -13.77 5.70 33.52
N ALA A 442 -13.05 6.77 33.85
CA ALA A 442 -12.30 6.88 35.10
C ALA A 442 -13.20 6.85 36.36
N LYS A 443 -14.44 7.32 36.25
CA LYS A 443 -15.37 7.34 37.40
C LYS A 443 -15.86 5.95 37.82
N SER A 444 -15.70 4.91 36.99
CA SER A 444 -16.30 3.58 37.11
C SER A 444 -17.82 3.64 37.39
N LYS A 445 -18.61 2.94 36.58
CA LYS A 445 -19.92 2.55 37.10
C LYS A 445 -19.62 1.45 38.09
N GLN A 446 -19.74 1.69 39.40
CA GLN A 446 -20.15 0.63 40.33
C GLN A 446 -21.53 0.13 39.89
N ARG A 447 -21.59 -0.56 38.74
CA ARG A 447 -22.79 -1.22 38.22
C ARG A 447 -22.94 -2.45 39.08
N ASP A 448 -23.80 -2.32 40.09
CA ASP A 448 -24.33 -3.34 40.98
C ASP A 448 -23.69 -4.73 40.83
N LEU A 449 -22.73 -5.02 41.71
CA LEU A 449 -22.19 -6.36 42.00
C LEU A 449 -23.28 -7.41 42.33
N GLN A 450 -24.56 -7.02 42.38
CA GLN A 450 -25.71 -7.86 42.69
C GLN A 450 -26.28 -8.63 41.49
N TYR A 451 -25.98 -8.27 40.24
CA TYR A 451 -26.65 -8.87 39.06
C TYR A 451 -25.97 -10.11 38.44
N HIS A 452 -24.77 -10.50 38.89
CA HIS A 452 -23.96 -11.55 38.25
C HIS A 452 -23.61 -12.75 39.17
N SER A 453 -24.41 -12.96 40.21
CA SER A 453 -24.21 -14.00 41.25
C SER A 453 -24.22 -15.46 40.73
N SER A 454 -24.53 -15.70 39.46
CA SER A 454 -24.58 -17.02 38.82
C SER A 454 -23.39 -17.35 37.90
N ALA A 455 -22.47 -16.41 37.64
CA ALA A 455 -21.29 -16.67 36.82
C ALA A 455 -20.16 -17.33 37.63
N PRO A 456 -19.31 -18.17 37.01
CA PRO A 456 -18.17 -18.75 37.71
C PRO A 456 -17.21 -17.65 38.20
N VAL A 457 -16.71 -17.79 39.44
CA VAL A 457 -15.87 -16.80 40.14
C VAL A 457 -14.69 -16.30 39.28
N ALA A 458 -14.06 -17.20 38.51
CA ALA A 458 -12.96 -16.83 37.61
C ALA A 458 -13.37 -15.83 36.51
N ARG A 459 -14.59 -15.96 35.97
CA ARG A 459 -15.12 -15.03 34.95
C ARG A 459 -15.44 -13.67 35.56
N GLN A 460 -16.00 -13.65 36.77
CA GLN A 460 -16.28 -12.42 37.51
C GLN A 460 -14.99 -11.66 37.86
N LEU A 461 -13.96 -12.38 38.32
CA LEU A 461 -12.66 -11.78 38.61
C LEU A 461 -12.01 -11.20 37.35
N LYS A 462 -12.07 -11.91 36.22
CA LYS A 462 -11.54 -11.40 34.93
C LYS A 462 -12.29 -10.13 34.48
N MET A 463 -13.61 -10.09 34.60
CA MET A 463 -14.40 -8.90 34.27
C MET A 463 -14.03 -7.71 35.15
N GLN A 464 -13.85 -7.94 36.46
CA GLN A 464 -13.43 -6.90 37.39
C GLN A 464 -12.01 -6.38 37.10
N GLN A 465 -11.07 -7.27 36.76
CA GLN A 465 -9.72 -6.88 36.33
C GLN A 465 -9.76 -6.04 35.04
N ASN A 466 -10.56 -6.45 34.06
CA ASN A 466 -10.72 -5.71 32.81
C ASN A 466 -11.30 -4.31 33.06
N GLU A 467 -12.32 -4.19 33.92
CA GLU A 467 -12.88 -2.88 34.28
C GLU A 467 -11.84 -2.00 34.98
N ALA A 468 -11.12 -2.54 35.97
CA ALA A 468 -10.07 -1.82 36.68
C ALA A 468 -8.96 -1.35 35.73
N ALA A 469 -8.57 -2.16 34.74
CA ALA A 469 -7.60 -1.78 33.72
C ALA A 469 -8.10 -0.63 32.83
N LEU A 470 -9.37 -0.64 32.41
CA LEU A 470 -9.96 0.47 31.67
C LEU A 470 -10.01 1.77 32.49
N VAL A 471 -10.37 1.68 33.77
CA VAL A 471 -10.39 2.83 34.70
C VAL A 471 -8.99 3.41 34.85
N LEU A 472 -7.99 2.56 35.09
CA LEU A 472 -6.59 2.97 35.19
C LEU A 472 -6.14 3.68 33.91
N LYS A 473 -6.43 3.10 32.74
CA LYS A 473 -6.06 3.71 31.46
C LYS A 473 -6.77 5.03 31.21
N GLY A 474 -8.04 5.17 31.59
CA GLY A 474 -8.77 6.43 31.53
C GLY A 474 -8.15 7.52 32.41
N LEU A 475 -7.69 7.16 33.62
CA LEU A 475 -6.98 8.07 34.52
C LEU A 475 -5.60 8.49 33.97
N GLU A 476 -4.87 7.57 33.35
CA GLU A 476 -3.62 7.88 32.63
C GLU A 476 -3.89 8.92 31.54
N CYS A 477 -4.91 8.72 30.71
CA CYS A 477 -5.26 9.66 29.65
C CYS A 477 -5.55 11.06 30.19
N LEU A 478 -6.36 11.17 31.25
CA LEU A 478 -6.68 12.46 31.89
C LEU A 478 -5.44 13.14 32.46
N THR A 479 -4.53 12.35 33.05
CA THR A 479 -3.25 12.84 33.55
C THR A 479 -2.39 13.39 32.41
N SER A 480 -2.30 12.66 31.29
CA SER A 480 -1.64 13.10 30.06
C SER A 480 -2.26 14.39 29.52
N THR A 481 -3.60 14.50 29.49
CA THR A 481 -4.30 15.72 29.08
C THR A 481 -3.86 16.93 29.90
N VAL A 482 -3.90 16.83 31.24
CA VAL A 482 -3.51 17.92 32.14
C VAL A 482 -2.03 18.28 31.96
N HIS A 483 -1.17 17.28 31.82
CA HIS A 483 0.25 17.47 31.59
C HIS A 483 0.53 18.20 30.26
N SER A 484 -0.13 17.80 29.18
CA SER A 484 -0.01 18.44 27.86
C SER A 484 -0.55 19.85 27.84
N LEU A 485 -1.69 20.12 28.49
CA LEU A 485 -2.20 21.48 28.66
C LEU A 485 -1.24 22.36 29.47
N LYS A 486 -0.63 21.80 30.53
CA LYS A 486 0.39 22.52 31.32
C LYS A 486 1.58 22.91 30.45
N LYS A 487 2.04 22.02 29.57
CA LYS A 487 3.14 22.32 28.63
C LYS A 487 2.71 23.37 27.60
N ALA A 488 1.54 23.21 27.00
CA ALA A 488 1.00 24.15 25.99
C ALA A 488 0.82 25.57 26.55
N ALA A 489 0.45 25.69 27.81
CA ALA A 489 0.28 26.97 28.49
C ALA A 489 1.59 27.60 29.02
N ASN A 490 2.77 27.03 28.73
CA ASN A 490 4.08 27.54 29.16
C ASN A 490 4.24 27.75 30.68
N PHE A 491 3.68 26.88 31.54
CA PHE A 491 3.84 27.01 33.00
C PHE A 491 5.26 26.68 33.54
N VAL A 492 6.30 26.63 32.71
CA VAL A 492 7.70 26.47 33.15
C VAL A 492 8.62 27.44 32.39
N SER A 493 8.76 28.65 32.92
CA SER A 493 10.04 29.37 33.10
C SER A 493 9.85 30.80 33.65
N ILE A 494 9.32 30.93 34.87
CA ILE A 494 9.59 32.11 35.73
C ILE A 494 9.78 31.64 37.18
N THR A 495 10.74 30.75 37.43
CA THR A 495 11.33 30.54 38.76
C THR A 495 12.64 29.77 38.60
N ASP A 496 13.67 30.41 38.03
CA ASP A 496 15.08 30.20 38.46
C ASP A 496 16.12 31.17 37.85
N GLN A 497 15.71 32.19 37.10
CA GLN A 497 16.61 33.27 36.66
C GLN A 497 16.54 34.42 37.67
N GLY A 498 17.17 34.24 38.83
CA GLY A 498 17.08 35.24 39.90
C GLY A 498 17.91 34.98 41.15
N LYS A 499 19.06 34.32 41.04
CA LYS A 499 20.11 34.48 42.05
C LYS A 499 21.22 35.34 41.46
N PRO A 500 21.41 36.57 41.95
CA PRO A 500 22.56 37.37 41.56
C PRO A 500 23.82 36.66 42.06
N THR A 501 24.76 36.40 41.15
CA THR A 501 26.14 36.12 41.50
C THR A 501 26.68 37.31 42.31
N PRO A 502 27.24 37.12 43.51
CA PRO A 502 27.86 38.22 44.23
C PRO A 502 29.15 38.61 43.52
N SER A 503 29.16 39.84 42.99
CA SER A 503 30.33 40.53 42.49
C SER A 503 31.09 41.21 43.64
N GLY A 504 32.41 40.98 43.69
CA GLY A 504 33.39 41.72 44.52
C GLY A 504 33.68 41.03 45.86
N TYR A 505 34.92 40.81 46.31
CA TYR A 505 36.21 41.45 46.03
C TYR A 505 37.36 40.44 46.09
#